data_AF-A0A8E0RYC7-F1
#
_entry.id   AF-A0A8E0RYC7-F1
#
_cell.length_a   1.000
_cell.length_b   1.000
_cell.length_c   1.000
_cell.angle_alpha   90.00
_cell.angle_beta   90.00
_cell.angle_gamma   90.00
#
_symmetry.space_group_name_H-M   'P 1'
#
loop_
_entity.id
_entity.type
_entity.pdbx_description
1 polymer ?
#
loop_
_entity_poly.entity_id
_entity_poly.type
_entity_poly.pdbx_seq_one_letter_code
_entity_poly.pdbx_strand_id
1 'polypeptide(L)'
;MDRWKFVLCPLLLMLSKSIAREVETLEQLNEKMLKWHNELRTKVLKCKLEGQPPAKVMPNLTYDPNLARTAQKWADKCVIGHDKDSERNPGGYTQVGQNFAGDYTLQG
;
A
#
# COMPACT_ATOMS: atom_id res chain seq x y z
N MET A 1 16.33 9.40 -49.64
CA MET A 1 15.11 9.66 -48.83
C MET A 1 14.82 8.43 -47.99
N ASP A 2 15.46 8.31 -46.82
CA ASP A 2 15.28 7.15 -45.93
C ASP A 2 14.12 7.41 -44.95
N ARG A 3 12.90 7.50 -45.48
CA ARG A 3 11.68 7.79 -44.68
C ARG A 3 11.35 6.73 -43.63
N TRP A 4 11.95 5.54 -43.71
CA TRP A 4 11.69 4.41 -42.81
C TRP A 4 12.39 4.54 -41.44
N LYS A 5 13.54 5.21 -41.35
CA LYS A 5 14.28 5.40 -40.09
C LYS A 5 13.50 6.24 -39.07
N PHE A 6 12.59 7.10 -39.53
CA PHE A 6 11.72 7.93 -38.69
C PHE A 6 10.51 7.18 -38.11
N VAL A 7 10.16 6.00 -38.64
CA VAL A 7 8.97 5.23 -38.19
C VAL A 7 9.37 4.06 -37.29
N LEU A 8 10.54 3.45 -37.51
CA LEU A 8 11.05 2.36 -36.66
C LEU A 8 11.31 2.80 -35.21
N CYS A 9 11.90 3.99 -35.01
CA CYS A 9 12.30 4.47 -33.67
C CYS A 9 11.10 4.73 -32.73
N PRO A 10 10.04 5.46 -33.13
CA PRO A 10 8.87 5.64 -32.26
C PRO A 10 8.10 4.34 -32.04
N LEU A 11 8.04 3.41 -33.02
CA LEU A 11 7.42 2.10 -32.84
C LEU A 11 8.17 1.23 -31.82
N LEU A 12 9.51 1.24 -31.85
CA LEU A 12 10.33 0.52 -30.86
C LEU A 12 10.16 1.10 -29.44
N LEU A 13 10.06 2.43 -29.32
CA LEU A 13 9.80 3.14 -28.05
C LEU A 13 8.38 2.93 -27.51
N MET A 14 7.39 2.73 -28.38
CA MET A 14 6.01 2.41 -27.97
C MET A 14 5.86 0.94 -27.54
N LEU A 15 6.60 0.03 -28.18
CA LEU A 15 6.65 -1.38 -27.81
C LEU A 15 7.37 -1.61 -26.47
N SER A 16 8.45 -0.88 -26.17
CA SER A 16 9.15 -1.02 -24.88
C SER A 16 8.29 -0.59 -23.68
N LYS A 17 7.47 0.46 -23.84
CA LYS A 17 6.51 0.90 -22.83
C LYS A 17 5.36 -0.08 -22.58
N SER A 18 5.04 -0.92 -23.56
CA SER A 18 3.95 -1.90 -23.46
C SER A 18 4.38 -3.21 -22.76
N ILE A 19 5.67 -3.46 -22.61
CA ILE A 19 6.21 -4.72 -22.05
C ILE A 19 6.61 -4.57 -20.57
N ALA A 20 6.95 -3.37 -20.11
CA ALA A 20 7.20 -3.13 -18.69
C ALA A 20 5.88 -2.85 -17.96
N ARG A 21 5.41 -3.79 -17.14
CA ARG A 21 4.48 -3.43 -16.05
C ARG A 21 5.19 -2.36 -15.22
N GLU A 22 4.59 -1.18 -15.10
CA GLU A 22 5.09 -0.14 -14.20
C GLU A 22 5.08 -0.72 -12.78
N VAL A 23 6.26 -0.85 -12.18
CA VAL A 23 6.36 -1.24 -10.77
C VAL A 23 5.85 -0.04 -9.99
N GLU A 24 4.74 -0.22 -9.27
CA GLU A 24 4.22 0.84 -8.38
C GLU A 24 5.33 1.26 -7.41
N THR A 25 5.57 2.57 -7.29
CA THR A 25 6.55 3.11 -6.35
C THR A 25 6.06 2.91 -4.92
N LEU A 26 6.99 2.96 -3.95
CA LEU A 26 6.63 2.91 -2.53
C LEU A 26 5.65 4.03 -2.14
N GLU A 27 5.81 5.22 -2.71
CA GLU A 27 4.91 6.35 -2.50
C GLU A 27 3.50 6.04 -3.02
N GLN A 28 3.39 5.54 -4.26
CA GLN A 28 2.11 5.14 -4.85
C GLN A 28 1.42 4.06 -4.00
N LEU A 29 2.18 3.08 -3.49
CA LEU A 29 1.64 2.05 -2.61
C LEU A 29 1.13 2.66 -1.29
N ASN A 30 1.89 3.55 -0.65
CA ASN A 30 1.49 4.21 0.60
C ASN A 30 0.20 5.03 0.42
N GLU A 31 0.09 5.80 -0.66
CA GLU A 31 -1.10 6.58 -1.00
C GLU A 31 -2.32 5.67 -1.20
N LYS A 32 -2.13 4.57 -1.94
CA LYS A 32 -3.19 3.58 -2.22
C LYS A 32 -3.69 2.92 -0.94
N MET A 33 -2.78 2.52 -0.06
CA MET A 33 -3.13 1.92 1.24
C MET A 33 -3.91 2.91 2.12
N LEU A 34 -3.46 4.17 2.22
CA LEU A 34 -4.18 5.19 2.98
C LEU A 34 -5.58 5.45 2.39
N LYS A 35 -5.65 5.58 1.06
CA LYS A 35 -6.90 5.81 0.32
C LYS A 35 -7.92 4.70 0.59
N TRP A 36 -7.53 3.44 0.43
CA TRP A 36 -8.44 2.30 0.64
C TRP A 36 -8.96 2.21 2.08
N HIS A 37 -8.11 2.45 3.08
CA HIS A 37 -8.56 2.51 4.46
C HIS A 37 -9.61 3.61 4.68
N ASN A 38 -9.36 4.80 4.15
CA ASN A 38 -10.28 5.94 4.32
C ASN A 38 -11.59 5.78 3.53
N GLU A 39 -11.55 5.14 2.36
CA GLU A 39 -12.74 4.78 1.60
C GLU A 39 -13.61 3.79 2.38
N LEU A 40 -13.03 2.74 2.98
CA LEU A 40 -13.76 1.79 3.82
C LEU A 40 -14.32 2.46 5.09
N ARG A 41 -13.54 3.29 5.78
CA ARG A 41 -14.00 4.07 6.94
C ARG A 41 -15.18 4.98 6.58
N THR A 42 -15.13 5.61 5.41
CA THR A 42 -16.23 6.43 4.88
C THR A 42 -17.47 5.58 4.55
N LYS A 43 -17.29 4.36 4.02
CA LYS A 43 -18.42 3.45 3.78
C LYS A 43 -19.10 3.06 5.09
N VAL A 44 -18.33 2.71 6.13
CA VAL A 44 -18.87 2.42 7.47
C VAL A 44 -19.64 3.63 8.01
N LEU A 45 -19.04 4.82 7.99
CA LEU A 45 -19.69 6.06 8.47
C LEU A 45 -21.03 6.34 7.76
N LYS A 46 -21.12 6.06 6.46
CA LYS A 46 -22.29 6.35 5.63
C LYS A 46 -23.30 5.20 5.54
N CYS A 47 -23.18 4.16 6.37
CA CYS A 47 -24.03 2.95 6.30
C CYS A 47 -23.98 2.27 4.91
N LYS A 48 -22.83 2.31 4.23
CA LYS A 48 -22.61 1.72 2.90
C LYS A 48 -21.78 0.43 2.93
N LEU A 49 -21.52 -0.11 4.13
CA LEU A 49 -20.89 -1.41 4.30
C LEU A 49 -21.96 -2.39 4.80
N GLU A 50 -22.28 -3.38 3.97
CA GLU A 50 -23.31 -4.38 4.28
C GLU A 50 -22.98 -5.14 5.57
N GLY A 51 -24.00 -5.38 6.40
CA GLY A 51 -23.84 -6.07 7.68
C GLY A 51 -23.17 -5.27 8.80
N GLN A 52 -22.82 -3.99 8.58
CA GLN A 52 -22.19 -3.14 9.58
C GLN A 52 -23.05 -1.89 9.89
N PRO A 53 -23.30 -1.57 11.17
CA PRO A 53 -24.03 -0.36 11.52
C PRO A 53 -23.21 0.90 11.18
N PRO A 54 -23.87 2.05 10.95
CA PRO A 54 -23.14 3.29 10.74
C PRO A 54 -22.38 3.70 11.99
N ALA A 55 -21.11 4.06 11.83
CA ALA A 55 -20.34 4.68 12.91
C ALA A 55 -20.89 6.08 13.21
N LYS A 56 -20.93 6.47 14.48
CA LYS A 56 -21.29 7.84 14.87
C LYS A 56 -20.21 8.85 14.48
N VAL A 57 -18.94 8.46 14.65
CA VAL A 57 -17.75 9.25 14.35
C VAL A 57 -16.67 8.33 13.80
N MET A 58 -16.13 8.64 12.63
CA MET A 58 -15.08 7.85 11.98
C MET A 58 -14.21 8.75 11.08
N PRO A 59 -13.26 9.51 11.65
CA PRO A 59 -12.43 10.43 10.87
C PRO A 59 -11.49 9.68 9.93
N ASN A 60 -11.01 10.32 8.87
CA ASN A 60 -9.98 9.75 8.02
C ASN A 60 -8.67 9.57 8.80
N LEU A 61 -7.95 8.51 8.49
CA LEU A 61 -6.57 8.29 8.92
C LEU A 61 -5.64 9.24 8.16
N THR A 62 -4.53 9.55 8.80
CA THR A 62 -3.36 10.22 8.22
C THR A 62 -2.20 9.23 8.18
N TYR A 63 -1.35 9.35 7.16
CA TYR A 63 -0.14 8.55 7.08
C TYR A 63 0.90 9.01 8.11
N ASP A 64 1.54 8.05 8.79
CA ASP A 64 2.68 8.30 9.68
C ASP A 64 3.92 7.58 9.12
N PRO A 65 4.99 8.31 8.74
CA PRO A 65 6.18 7.71 8.16
C PRO A 65 7.00 6.88 9.17
N ASN A 66 6.89 7.12 10.47
CA ASN A 66 7.57 6.35 11.52
C ASN A 66 6.89 4.99 11.72
N LEU A 67 5.55 4.96 11.71
CA LEU A 67 4.79 3.70 11.73
C LEU A 67 5.10 2.87 10.49
N ALA A 68 5.12 3.48 9.30
CA ALA A 68 5.45 2.79 8.06
C ALA A 68 6.87 2.20 8.04
N ARG A 69 7.87 2.96 8.50
CA ARG A 69 9.24 2.43 8.62
C ARG A 69 9.33 1.26 9.59
N THR A 70 8.58 1.28 10.68
CA THR A 70 8.55 0.19 11.66
C THR A 70 7.87 -1.05 11.08
N ALA A 71 6.75 -0.87 10.38
CA ALA A 71 6.06 -1.94 9.67
C ALA A 71 6.94 -2.58 8.58
N GLN A 72 7.67 -1.77 7.80
CA GLN A 72 8.59 -2.29 6.79
C GLN A 72 9.70 -3.14 7.42
N LYS A 73 10.31 -2.67 8.51
CA LYS A 73 11.33 -3.45 9.26
C LYS A 73 10.79 -4.80 9.75
N TRP A 74 9.50 -4.89 10.08
CA TRP A 74 8.88 -6.16 10.44
C TRP A 74 8.67 -7.05 9.20
N ALA A 75 8.11 -6.48 8.12
CA ALA A 75 7.88 -7.19 6.87
C ALA A 75 9.19 -7.77 6.28
N ASP A 76 10.30 -7.03 6.39
CA ASP A 76 11.64 -7.44 5.92
C ASP A 76 12.19 -8.68 6.62
N LYS A 77 11.64 -9.05 7.80
CA LYS A 77 12.03 -10.30 8.48
C LYS A 77 11.43 -11.54 7.81
N CYS A 78 10.45 -11.37 6.91
CA CYS A 78 9.74 -12.45 6.22
C CYS A 78 9.12 -13.50 7.17
N VAL A 79 8.79 -13.11 8.40
CA VAL A 79 8.13 -13.96 9.40
C VAL A 79 6.63 -13.67 9.40
N ILE A 80 5.81 -14.71 9.31
CA ILE A 80 4.35 -14.58 9.40
C ILE A 80 3.94 -14.30 10.84
N GLY A 81 3.07 -13.30 11.01
CA GLY A 81 2.46 -12.95 12.29
C GLY A 81 2.80 -11.55 12.78
N HIS A 82 2.82 -11.40 14.10
CA HIS A 82 3.00 -10.12 14.78
C HIS A 82 4.35 -10.02 15.49
N ASP A 83 4.95 -8.83 15.42
CA ASP A 83 6.07 -8.44 16.28
C ASP A 83 5.60 -8.18 17.73
N LYS A 84 6.57 -8.00 18.63
CA LYS A 84 6.28 -7.62 20.01
C LYS A 84 5.81 -6.18 20.08
N ASP A 85 4.96 -5.87 21.06
CA ASP A 85 4.44 -4.51 21.28
C ASP A 85 5.54 -3.46 21.43
N SER A 86 6.66 -3.82 22.07
CA SER A 86 7.82 -2.94 22.24
C SER A 86 8.57 -2.64 20.93
N GLU A 87 8.44 -3.52 19.92
CA GLU A 87 9.15 -3.39 18.63
C GLU A 87 8.33 -2.56 17.62
N ARG A 88 7.00 -2.56 17.72
CA ARG A 88 6.12 -1.84 16.79
C ARG A 88 5.90 -0.36 17.07
N ASN A 89 6.23 0.11 18.27
CA ASN A 89 5.97 1.48 18.67
C ASN A 89 7.20 2.37 18.39
N PRO A 90 7.15 3.27 17.38
CA PRO A 90 8.28 4.15 17.08
C PRO A 90 8.42 5.34 18.06
N GLY A 91 7.60 5.40 19.11
CA GLY A 91 7.47 6.54 20.01
C GLY A 91 6.36 7.50 19.59
N GLY A 92 5.87 8.30 20.55
CA GLY A 92 4.76 9.24 20.33
C GLY A 92 3.35 8.63 20.45
N TYR A 93 3.26 7.31 20.62
CA TYR A 93 2.01 6.59 20.84
C TYR A 93 2.06 5.83 22.17
N THR A 94 0.92 5.70 22.85
CA THR A 94 0.81 4.83 24.03
C THR A 94 0.80 3.36 23.63
N GLN A 95 0.12 3.03 22.53
CA GLN A 95 0.01 1.69 21.95
C GLN A 95 -0.12 1.80 20.43
N VAL A 96 0.31 0.77 19.72
CA VAL A 96 0.21 0.67 18.25
C VAL A 96 -0.44 -0.67 17.90
N GLY A 97 -1.52 -0.64 17.14
CA GLY A 97 -2.14 -1.84 16.56
C GLY A 97 -1.41 -2.30 15.29
N GLN A 98 -1.65 -3.54 14.85
CA GLN A 98 -1.05 -4.06 13.62
C GLN A 98 -2.00 -5.04 12.93
N ASN A 99 -2.12 -4.89 11.62
CA ASN A 99 -2.67 -5.92 10.73
C ASN A 99 -1.51 -6.51 9.92
N PHE A 100 -1.58 -7.81 9.64
CA PHE A 100 -0.62 -8.53 8.80
C PHE A 100 -1.39 -9.24 7.67
N ALA A 101 -0.79 -9.27 6.48
CA ALA A 101 -1.24 -10.10 5.37
C ALA A 101 -0.02 -10.73 4.71
N GLY A 102 -0.05 -12.06 4.57
CA GLY A 102 1.01 -12.84 3.95
C GLY A 102 0.62 -14.29 3.81
N ASP A 103 1.38 -15.03 3.02
CA ASP A 103 1.16 -16.44 2.69
C ASP A 103 2.48 -17.19 2.84
N TYR A 104 2.42 -18.41 3.39
CA TYR A 104 3.58 -19.30 3.52
C TYR A 104 4.18 -19.66 2.17
N THR A 105 3.41 -19.61 1.08
CA THR A 105 3.90 -19.87 -0.29
C THR A 105 4.75 -18.73 -0.86
N LEU A 106 4.75 -17.56 -0.21
CA LEU A 106 5.54 -16.39 -0.61
C LEU A 106 6.84 -16.25 0.21
N GLN A 107 7.06 -17.12 1.19
CA GLN A 107 8.35 -17.25 1.86
C GLN A 107 9.28 -18.04 0.94
N GLY A 108 10.28 -17.37 0.38
CA GLY A 108 11.30 -17.98 -0.48
C GLY A 108 12.16 -18.99 0.23
#